data_AF-A0A2M6XYW4-F1
#
_entry.id   AF-A0A2M6XYW4-F1
#
_cell.length_a   1.000
_cell.length_b   1.000
_cell.length_c   1.000
_cell.angle_alpha   90.00
_cell.angle_beta   90.00
_cell.angle_gamma   90.00
#
_symmetry.space_group_name_H-M   'P 1'
#
loop_
_entity.id
_entity.type
_entity.pdbx_description
1 polymer ?
#
loop_
_entity_poly.entity_id
_entity_poly.type
_entity_poly.pdbx_seq_one_letter_code
_entity_poly.pdbx_strand_id
1 'polypeptide(L)' 'MKKIQKEDLRGKALKAKDLVAYDKGAVVSRTIIEKKTGTVTIFSFDKG' A
#
# COMPACT_ATOMS: atom_id res chain seq x y z
N MET A 1 -6.80 -10.83 19.40
CA MET A 1 -5.59 -10.87 18.53
C MET A 1 -6.03 -11.16 17.10
N LYS A 2 -6.11 -10.17 16.21
CA LYS A 2 -6.48 -10.38 14.79
C LYS A 2 -5.20 -10.57 13.96
N LYS A 3 -5.03 -11.74 13.34
CA LYS A 3 -3.99 -11.97 12.32
C LYS A 3 -4.28 -11.02 11.15
N ILE A 4 -3.38 -10.07 10.90
CA ILE A 4 -3.38 -9.26 9.68
C ILE A 4 -2.94 -10.21 8.56
N GLN A 5 -3.89 -10.80 7.84
CA GLN A 5 -3.59 -11.58 6.65
C GLN A 5 -3.07 -10.60 5.59
N LYS A 6 -1.76 -10.64 5.30
CA LYS A 6 -1.21 -9.93 4.13
C LYS A 6 -1.87 -10.55 2.90
N GLU A 7 -2.71 -9.79 2.21
CA GLU A 7 -3.35 -10.22 0.97
C GLU A 7 -2.29 -10.68 -0.05
N ASP A 8 -2.49 -11.85 -0.67
CA ASP A 8 -1.61 -12.29 -1.75
C ASP A 8 -1.99 -11.57 -3.06
N LEU A 9 -1.11 -10.66 -3.44
CA LEU A 9 -1.24 -9.74 -4.56
C LEU A 9 -0.54 -10.25 -5.84
N ARG A 10 0.16 -11.39 -5.79
CA ARG A 10 0.93 -11.90 -6.93
C ARG A 10 0.02 -12.41 -8.04
N GLY A 11 0.40 -12.13 -9.30
CA GLY A 11 -0.33 -12.62 -10.48
C GLY A 11 -1.69 -11.94 -10.71
N LYS A 12 -2.01 -10.87 -9.98
CA LYS A 12 -3.25 -10.11 -10.13
C LYS A 12 -2.96 -8.74 -10.73
N ALA A 13 -3.79 -8.30 -11.66
CA ALA A 13 -3.80 -6.91 -12.10
C ALA A 13 -4.37 -6.05 -10.97
N LEU A 14 -3.61 -5.05 -10.51
CA LEU A 14 -4.00 -4.16 -9.42
C LEU A 14 -4.13 -2.73 -9.94
N LYS A 15 -5.12 -1.99 -9.46
CA LYS A 15 -5.21 -0.55 -9.68
C LYS A 15 -4.57 0.15 -8.50
N ALA A 16 -3.60 1.02 -8.75
CA ALA A 16 -2.86 1.72 -7.69
C ALA A 16 -3.78 2.47 -6.70
N LYS A 17 -4.87 3.07 -7.20
CA LYS A 17 -5.89 3.75 -6.39
C LYS A 17 -6.61 2.85 -5.38
N ASP A 18 -6.65 1.54 -5.60
CA ASP A 18 -7.31 0.59 -4.70
C ASP A 18 -6.30 0.07 -3.65
N LEU A 19 -5.01 0.35 -3.84
CA LEU A 19 -3.94 -0.13 -2.95
C LEU A 19 -3.67 0.85 -1.81
N VAL A 20 -3.86 2.16 -2.01
CA VAL A 20 -3.59 3.18 -0.99
C VAL A 20 -4.81 4.09 -0.83
N ALA A 21 -5.18 4.38 0.41
CA ALA A 21 -6.22 5.35 0.70
C ALA A 21 -5.69 6.77 0.46
N TYR A 22 -6.61 7.70 0.21
CA TYR A 22 -6.33 9.12 0.16
C TYR A 22 -7.04 9.80 1.32
N ASP A 23 -6.36 10.72 2.00
CA ASP A 23 -6.95 11.50 3.07
C ASP A 23 -6.50 12.96 2.99
N LYS A 24 -7.41 13.87 3.34
CA LYS A 24 -7.21 15.31 3.18
C LYS A 24 -6.29 15.83 4.29
N GLY A 25 -5.29 16.63 3.93
CA GLY A 25 -4.26 17.18 4.81
C GLY A 25 -3.22 16.15 5.26
N ALA A 26 -3.19 14.95 4.66
CA ALA A 26 -2.38 13.86 5.12
C ALA A 26 -1.52 13.23 4.01
N VAL A 27 -0.45 12.57 4.44
CA VAL A 27 0.33 11.65 3.63
C VAL A 27 0.06 10.24 4.13
N VAL A 28 -0.48 9.39 3.26
CA VAL A 28 -0.83 8.00 3.57
C VAL A 28 0.11 7.07 2.83
N SER A 29 0.62 6.03 3.51
CA SER A 29 1.50 5.04 2.87
C SER A 29 1.06 3.61 3.15
N ARG A 30 1.34 2.72 2.20
CA ARG A 30 1.14 1.27 2.34
C ARG A 30 2.29 0.49 1.73
N THR A 31 2.94 -0.33 2.53
CA THR A 31 3.96 -1.28 2.07
C THR A 31 3.28 -2.54 1.53
N ILE A 32 3.54 -2.88 0.26
CA ILE A 32 2.96 -4.05 -0.42
C ILE A 32 3.95 -5.20 -0.58
N ILE A 33 5.26 -4.91 -0.59
CA ILE A 33 6.33 -5.90 -0.60
C ILE A 33 7.35 -5.51 0.45
N GLU A 34 7.69 -6.45 1.31
CA GLU A 34 8.75 -6.29 2.31
C GLU A 34 9.57 -7.58 2.29
N LYS A 35 10.77 -7.50 1.70
CA LYS A 35 11.72 -8.60 1.60
C LYS A 35 13.12 -8.07 1.86
N LYS A 36 14.04 -8.96 2.26
CA LYS A 36 15.45 -8.61 2.42
C LYS A 36 16.09 -8.03 1.15
N THR A 37 15.61 -8.46 -0.01
CA THR A 37 16.08 -7.98 -1.32
C THR A 37 15.56 -6.61 -1.69
N GLY A 38 14.52 -6.11 -1.01
CA GLY A 38 13.90 -4.83 -1.31
C GLY A 38 12.48 -4.69 -0.78
N THR A 39 12.07 -3.44 -0.64
CA THR A 39 10.76 -3.04 -0.14
C THR A 39 10.07 -2.17 -1.18
N VAL A 40 8.76 -2.37 -1.37
CA VAL A 40 7.93 -1.55 -2.26
C VAL A 40 6.79 -0.96 -1.44
N THR A 41 6.74 0.37 -1.43
CA THR A 41 5.76 1.17 -0.68
C THR A 41 5.08 2.15 -1.61
N ILE A 42 3.76 2.22 -1.52
CA ILE A 42 2.93 3.17 -2.25
C ILE A 42 2.61 4.33 -1.32
N PHE A 43 2.70 5.55 -1.83
CA PHE A 43 2.37 6.78 -1.11
C PHE A 43 1.22 7.52 -1.82
N SER A 44 0.35 8.10 -1.02
CA SER A 44 -0.74 8.99 -1.41
C SER A 44 -0.55 10.30 -0.68
N PHE A 45 -0.49 11.40 -1.42
CA PHE A 45 -0.30 12.73 -0.86
C PHE A 45 -1.55 13.55 -1.13
N ASP A 46 -2.02 14.28 -0.11
CA ASP A 46 -3.03 15.31 -0.36
C ASP A 46 -2.48 16.38 -1.32
N LYS A 47 -3.40 17.02 -2.03
CA LYS A 47 -3.09 18.15 -2.89
C LYS A 47 -2.68 19.33 -2.00
N GLY A 48 -1.40 19.72 -2.12
CA GLY A 48 -0.86 20.94 -1.52
C GLY A 48 -1.45 22.21 -2.12
#